data_AF-V7I4Y3-F1
#
_entry.id   AF-V7I4Y3-F1
#
_cell.length_a   1.000
_cell.length_b   1.000
_cell.length_c   1.000
_cell.angle_alpha   90.00
_cell.angle_beta   90.00
_cell.angle_gamma   90.00
#
_symmetry.space_group_name_H-M   'P 1'
#
loop_
_entity.id
_entity.type
_entity.pdbx_description
1 polymer ?
#
loop_
_entity_poly.entity_id
_entity_poly.type
_entity_poly.pdbx_seq_one_letter_code
_entity_poly.pdbx_strand_id
1 'polypeptide(L)'
;MNQYFEKANEYLKTLCDVKPNRRTGSSGNREATDFFENTIRTFGYDIDAASFKALDYICHNATLTNGDIDIFAVGGITGLML
;
A
#
# COMPACT_ATOMS: atom_id res chain seq x y z
N MET A 1 17.28 -0.83 24.42
CA MET A 1 15.93 -0.68 23.85
C MET A 1 15.32 -2.08 23.77
N ASN A 2 14.00 -2.25 23.90
CA ASN A 2 13.37 -3.58 23.94
C ASN A 2 13.48 -4.25 22.56
N GLN A 3 14.06 -5.45 22.46
CA GLN A 3 14.23 -6.19 21.20
C GLN A 3 12.90 -6.34 20.41
N TYR A 4 11.79 -6.50 21.11
CA TYR A 4 10.47 -6.58 20.48
C TYR A 4 10.01 -5.24 19.89
N PHE A 5 10.43 -4.12 20.49
CA PHE A 5 10.14 -2.79 19.98
C PHE A 5 10.89 -2.54 18.66
N GLU A 6 12.17 -2.89 18.61
CA GLU A 6 12.98 -2.77 17.38
C GLU A 6 12.39 -3.62 16.25
N LYS A 7 12.08 -4.89 16.53
CA LYS A 7 11.47 -5.80 15.56
C LYS A 7 10.09 -5.33 15.09
N ALA A 8 9.25 -4.82 16.00
CA ALA A 8 7.96 -4.25 15.62
C ALA A 8 8.11 -3.01 14.74
N ASN A 9 9.08 -2.15 15.04
CA ASN A 9 9.36 -0.95 14.24
C ASN A 9 9.86 -1.32 12.82
N GLU A 10 10.72 -2.32 12.71
CA GLU A 10 11.16 -2.84 11.40
C GLU A 10 9.98 -3.36 10.57
N TYR A 11 9.07 -4.14 11.17
CA TYR A 11 7.87 -4.63 10.49
C TYR A 11 6.97 -3.48 10.05
N LEU A 12 6.72 -2.51 10.92
CA LEU A 12 5.92 -1.33 10.56
C LEU A 12 6.57 -0.55 9.42
N LYS A 13 7.89 -0.35 9.46
CA LYS A 13 8.60 0.36 8.40
C LYS A 13 8.47 -0.36 7.06
N THR A 14 8.76 -1.66 7.02
CA THR A 14 8.64 -2.45 5.78
C THR A 14 7.22 -2.49 5.25
N LEU A 15 6.21 -2.64 6.12
CA LEU A 15 4.81 -2.72 5.70
C LEU A 15 4.22 -1.34 5.35
N CYS A 16 4.68 -0.25 5.94
CA CYS A 16 4.05 1.07 5.77
C CYS A 16 4.80 1.98 4.79
N ASP A 17 6.12 1.83 4.60
CA ASP A 17 6.91 2.75 3.76
C ASP A 17 7.00 2.33 2.28
N VAL A 18 6.34 1.25 1.87
CA VAL A 18 6.34 0.76 0.49
C VAL A 18 5.92 1.83 -0.52
N LYS A 19 6.54 1.81 -1.70
CA LYS A 19 6.25 2.75 -2.80
C LYS A 19 5.46 2.05 -3.91
N PRO A 20 4.47 2.72 -4.54
CA PRO A 20 3.96 4.06 -4.24
C PRO A 20 3.04 4.12 -3.00
N ASN A 21 2.51 2.97 -2.52
CA ASN A 21 1.70 2.75 -1.30
C ASN A 21 1.16 1.30 -1.31
N ARG A 22 0.42 0.90 -0.26
CA ARG A 22 -0.23 -0.43 -0.11
C ARG A 22 -1.65 -0.58 -0.66
N ARG A 23 -2.09 0.24 -1.64
CA ARG A 23 -3.40 0.02 -2.28
C ARG A 23 -3.48 -1.38 -2.91
N THR A 24 -4.61 -2.06 -2.77
CA THR A 24 -4.82 -3.41 -3.32
C THR A 24 -4.47 -3.44 -4.81
N GLY A 25 -3.66 -4.43 -5.20
CA GLY A 25 -3.22 -4.58 -6.60
C GLY A 25 -2.04 -3.69 -7.00
N SER A 26 -1.57 -2.77 -6.15
CA SER A 26 -0.34 -2.00 -6.40
C SER A 26 0.90 -2.89 -6.26
N SER A 27 2.04 -2.42 -6.78
CA SER A 27 3.35 -3.06 -6.55
C SER A 27 3.73 -3.08 -5.08
N GLY A 28 3.51 -1.98 -4.36
CA GLY A 28 3.79 -1.89 -2.92
C GLY A 28 2.90 -2.81 -2.08
N ASN A 29 1.67 -3.06 -2.50
CA ASN A 29 0.81 -4.06 -1.85
C ASN A 29 1.36 -5.48 -2.04
N ARG A 30 1.80 -5.84 -3.26
CA ARG A 30 2.42 -7.16 -3.51
C ARG A 30 3.67 -7.36 -2.66
N GLU A 31 4.58 -6.40 -2.66
CA GLU A 31 5.81 -6.44 -1.84
C GLU A 31 5.51 -6.63 -0.35
N ALA A 32 4.52 -5.91 0.18
CA ALA A 32 4.12 -6.05 1.58
C ALA A 32 3.49 -7.43 1.88
N THR A 33 2.69 -7.98 0.95
CA THR A 33 2.12 -9.32 1.07
C THR A 33 3.21 -10.39 1.05
N ASP A 34 4.17 -10.29 0.12
CA ASP A 34 5.30 -11.20 0.00
C ASP A 34 6.17 -11.17 1.26
N PHE A 35 6.42 -9.98 1.81
CA PHE A 35 7.13 -9.82 3.09
C PHE A 35 6.41 -10.52 4.23
N PHE A 36 5.09 -10.34 4.33
CA PHE A 36 4.28 -10.97 5.37
C PHE A 36 4.27 -12.49 5.25
N GLU A 37 4.03 -13.02 4.04
CA GLU A 37 4.05 -14.46 3.78
C GLU A 37 5.38 -15.08 4.20
N ASN A 38 6.49 -14.52 3.71
CA ASN A 38 7.83 -15.02 4.02
C ASN A 38 8.12 -14.96 5.52
N THR A 39 7.70 -13.89 6.19
CA THR A 39 7.88 -13.73 7.64
C THR A 39 7.11 -14.79 8.41
N ILE A 40 5.82 -14.96 8.13
CA ILE A 40 4.95 -15.88 8.87
C ILE A 40 5.31 -17.35 8.60
N ARG A 41 5.78 -17.68 7.39
CA ARG A 41 6.23 -19.03 7.04
C ARG A 41 7.38 -19.50 7.93
N THR A 42 8.26 -18.61 8.38
CA THR A 42 9.37 -18.96 9.31
C THR A 42 8.88 -19.45 10.67
N PHE A 43 7.63 -19.17 11.04
CA PHE A 43 7.03 -19.65 12.28
C PHE A 43 6.28 -20.98 12.13
N GLY A 44 6.34 -21.61 10.95
CA GLY A 44 5.77 -22.94 10.69
C GLY A 44 4.28 -22.95 10.31
N TYR A 45 3.73 -21.81 9.93
CA TYR A 45 2.36 -21.73 9.41
C TYR A 45 2.30 -22.25 7.97
N ASP A 46 1.21 -22.95 7.67
CA ASP A 46 0.77 -23.18 6.30
C ASP A 46 0.02 -21.93 5.81
N ILE A 47 0.39 -21.42 4.65
CA ILE A 47 -0.11 -20.14 4.13
C ILE A 47 -0.76 -20.38 2.78
N ASP A 48 -2.04 -19.99 2.68
CA ASP A 48 -2.73 -19.82 1.41
C ASP A 48 -2.60 -18.36 0.95
N ALA A 49 -1.93 -18.18 -0.19
CA ALA A 49 -1.70 -16.89 -0.84
C ALA A 49 -2.37 -16.83 -2.23
N ALA A 50 -3.55 -17.42 -2.38
CA ALA A 50 -4.31 -17.38 -3.63
C ALA A 50 -4.45 -15.96 -4.18
N SER A 51 -3.85 -15.72 -5.34
CA SER A 51 -3.95 -14.44 -6.03
C SER A 51 -5.34 -14.25 -6.64
N PHE A 52 -5.77 -12.99 -6.76
CA PHE A 52 -6.97 -12.61 -7.50
C PHE A 52 -6.69 -11.38 -8.34
N LYS A 53 -7.48 -11.21 -9.41
CA LYS A 53 -7.38 -10.01 -10.24
C LYS A 53 -8.00 -8.83 -9.49
N ALA A 54 -7.16 -7.93 -9.00
CA ALA A 54 -7.61 -6.67 -8.44
C ALA A 54 -8.20 -5.77 -9.53
N LEU A 55 -9.21 -4.97 -9.18
CA LEU A 55 -9.75 -3.96 -10.07
C LEU A 55 -8.86 -2.72 -10.03
N ASP A 56 -8.40 -2.27 -11.19
CA ASP A 56 -7.60 -1.04 -11.29
C ASP A 56 -8.48 0.18 -11.02
N TYR A 57 -8.13 0.95 -9.99
CA TYR A 57 -8.79 2.21 -9.69
C TYR A 57 -8.01 3.36 -10.34
N ILE A 58 -8.64 3.99 -11.33
CA ILE A 58 -8.08 5.15 -12.04
C ILE A 58 -8.82 6.39 -11.54
N CYS A 59 -8.11 7.24 -10.79
CA CYS A 59 -8.61 8.52 -10.31
C CYS A 59 -8.03 9.66 -11.14
N HIS A 60 -8.90 10.49 -11.71
CA HIS A 60 -8.49 11.78 -12.27
C HIS A 60 -8.55 12.87 -11.17
N ASN A 61 -8.37 14.13 -11.56
CA ASN A 61 -8.48 15.24 -10.63
C ASN A 61 -9.89 15.34 -10.04
N ALA A 62 -9.96 15.71 -8.76
CA ALA A 62 -11.20 16.11 -8.11
C ALA A 62 -11.12 17.61 -7.83
N THR A 63 -12.24 18.32 -7.97
CA THR A 63 -12.32 19.74 -7.61
C THR A 63 -13.41 19.91 -6.58
N LEU A 64 -13.13 20.66 -5.52
CA LEU A 64 -14.11 21.08 -4.53
C LEU A 64 -14.25 22.61 -4.64
N THR A 65 -15.46 23.14 -4.65
CA THR A 65 -15.68 24.59 -4.68
C THR A 65 -16.60 25.03 -3.55
N ASN A 66 -16.39 26.25 -3.06
CA ASN A 66 -17.34 26.93 -2.18
C ASN A 66 -17.69 28.30 -2.77
N GLY A 67 -18.79 28.36 -3.53
CA GLY A 67 -19.09 29.51 -4.38
C GLY A 67 -18.07 29.63 -5.53
N ASP A 68 -17.52 30.83 -5.73
CA ASP A 68 -16.52 31.12 -6.77
C ASP A 68 -15.07 30.79 -6.34
N ILE A 69 -14.89 30.14 -5.19
CA ILE A 69 -13.56 29.76 -4.69
C ILE A 69 -13.31 28.30 -5.04
N ASP A 70 -12.35 28.08 -5.94
CA ASP A 70 -11.79 26.76 -6.22
C ASP A 70 -10.88 26.31 -5.08
N ILE A 71 -11.26 25.20 -4.42
CA ILE A 71 -10.45 24.46 -3.46
C ILE A 71 -9.95 23.21 -4.20
N PHE A 72 -8.75 23.27 -4.74
CA PHE A 72 -8.15 22.15 -5.47
C PHE A 72 -8.00 20.93 -4.54
N ALA A 73 -8.75 19.86 -4.82
CA ALA A 73 -8.56 18.57 -4.18
C ALA A 73 -7.57 17.76 -5.01
N VAL A 74 -6.30 17.74 -4.61
CA VAL A 74 -5.25 16.97 -5.33
C VAL A 74 -5.51 15.46 -5.18
N GLY A 75 -6.31 14.91 -6.08
CA GLY A 75 -6.54 13.47 -6.22
C GLY A 75 -5.37 12.80 -6.91
N GLY A 76 -4.28 12.55 -6.17
CA GLY A 76 -3.10 11.88 -6.73
C GLY A 76 -3.32 10.40 -7.00
N ILE A 77 -3.31 9.97 -8.27
CA ILE A 77 -2.16 9.28 -8.89
C ILE A 77 -2.24 9.41 -10.42
N THR A 78 -1.35 10.22 -11.00
CA THR A 78 -0.98 10.13 -12.40
C THR A 78 -0.14 8.86 -12.61
N GLY A 79 -0.79 7.77 -12.99
CA GLY A 79 -0.15 6.64 -13.66
C GLY A 79 -0.25 6.84 -15.17
N LEU A 80 0.47 7.82 -15.71
CA LEU A 80 0.66 7.96 -17.16
C LEU A 80 1.74 6.96 -17.57
N MET A 81 1.33 5.81 -18.10
CA MET A 81 2.21 4.95 -18.88
C MET A 81 1.95 5.29 -20.35
N LEU A 82 2.83 6.10 -20.93
CA LEU A 82 3.17 6.02 -22.35
C LEU A 82 4.43 5.16 -22.45
#